data_AF-A0A934FXZ3-F1
#
_entry.id   AF-A0A934FXZ3-F1
#
_cell.length_a   1.000
_cell.length_b   1.000
_cell.length_c   1.000
_cell.angle_alpha   90.00
_cell.angle_beta   90.00
_cell.angle_gamma   90.00
#
_symmetry.space_group_name_H-M   'P 1'
#
loop_
_entity.id
_entity.type
_entity.pdbx_description
1 polymer ?
#
loop_
_entity_poly.entity_id
_entity_poly.type
_entity_poly.pdbx_seq_one_letter_code
_entity_poly.pdbx_strand_id
1 'polypeptide(L)'
;MGRLQGRTQEVIRLASGKVLDATTVGHTLFVVRGHADTVRLYQIVQEAPDRLRLRVVLRHGRDDALLERVRDDLAAIAGPGVLVLAEHSDDIPLERSGKRPVLKACATGSTSLHAR
;
A
#
# COMPACT_ATOMS: atom_id res chain seq x y z
N MET A 1 -8.07 29.65 -16.92
CA MET A 1 -8.78 28.98 -15.82
C MET A 1 -8.04 27.68 -15.47
N GLY A 2 -7.16 27.74 -14.48
CA GLY A 2 -6.28 26.63 -14.11
C GLY A 2 -7.08 25.47 -13.53
N ARG A 3 -7.04 24.31 -14.21
CA ARG A 3 -7.55 23.06 -13.68
C ARG A 3 -6.78 22.80 -12.39
N LEU A 4 -7.45 22.90 -11.24
CA LEU A 4 -6.92 22.42 -9.97
C LEU A 4 -6.62 20.93 -10.20
N GLN A 5 -5.35 20.61 -10.45
CA GLN A 5 -4.82 19.26 -10.58
C GLN A 5 -4.78 18.66 -9.16
N GLY A 6 -5.98 18.56 -8.58
CA GLY A 6 -6.22 18.22 -7.20
C GLY A 6 -6.02 16.73 -7.01
N ARG A 7 -4.94 16.40 -6.27
CA ARG A 7 -4.60 15.09 -5.74
C ARG A 7 -4.54 14.01 -6.81
N THR A 8 -3.33 13.72 -7.28
CA THR A 8 -2.99 12.38 -7.77
C THR A 8 -3.41 11.40 -6.67
N GLN A 9 -4.62 10.85 -6.76
CA GLN A 9 -5.11 9.89 -5.79
C GLN A 9 -4.23 8.65 -5.98
N GLU A 10 -3.47 8.32 -4.96
CA GLU A 10 -2.75 7.07 -4.91
C GLU A 10 -3.79 5.96 -4.89
N VAL A 11 -3.89 5.23 -6.01
CA VAL A 11 -4.87 4.18 -6.20
C VAL A 11 -4.22 2.92 -6.75
N ILE A 12 -4.74 1.76 -6.34
CA ILE A 12 -4.41 0.44 -6.89
C ILE A 12 -5.67 -0.13 -7.54
N ARG A 13 -5.52 -0.68 -8.75
CA ARG A 13 -6.62 -1.31 -9.50
C ARG A 13 -6.39 -2.82 -9.52
N LEU A 14 -7.25 -3.57 -8.86
CA LEU A 14 -7.16 -5.03 -8.77
C LEU A 14 -7.78 -5.71 -9.99
N ALA A 15 -7.42 -6.97 -10.25
CA ALA A 15 -7.95 -7.77 -11.34
C ALA A 15 -9.50 -7.91 -11.30
N SER A 16 -10.09 -7.83 -10.11
CA SER A 16 -11.54 -7.85 -9.89
C SER A 16 -12.25 -6.56 -10.35
N GLY A 17 -11.51 -5.53 -10.78
CA GLY A 17 -12.05 -4.20 -11.06
C GLY A 17 -12.18 -3.32 -9.80
N LYS A 18 -11.93 -3.87 -8.61
CA LYS A 18 -11.92 -3.11 -7.36
C LYS A 18 -10.80 -2.07 -7.37
N VAL A 19 -11.11 -0.86 -6.90
CA VAL A 19 -10.14 0.22 -6.72
C VAL A 19 -9.89 0.39 -5.23
N LEU A 20 -8.62 0.33 -4.84
CA LEU A 20 -8.17 0.68 -3.50
C LEU A 20 -7.60 2.09 -3.54
N ASP A 21 -8.14 3.00 -2.75
CA ASP A 21 -7.58 4.34 -2.56
C ASP A 21 -6.98 4.49 -1.17
N ALA A 22 -5.99 5.38 -1.05
CA ALA A 22 -5.26 5.61 0.20
C ALA A 22 -6.17 5.98 1.38
N THR A 23 -7.27 6.71 1.13
CA THR A 23 -8.16 7.19 2.20
C THR A 23 -8.98 6.02 2.75
N THR A 24 -9.62 5.24 1.87
CA THR A 24 -10.44 4.10 2.28
C THR A 24 -9.61 3.03 2.98
N VAL A 25 -8.43 2.71 2.43
CA VAL A 25 -7.54 1.70 3.02
C VAL A 25 -7.02 2.17 4.37
N GLY A 26 -6.52 3.41 4.45
CA GLY A 26 -6.03 3.98 5.70
C GLY A 26 -7.12 4.05 6.78
N HIS A 27 -8.30 4.53 6.44
CA HIS A 27 -9.42 4.58 7.38
C HIS A 27 -9.80 3.18 7.87
N THR A 28 -9.89 2.19 6.97
CA THR A 28 -10.29 0.84 7.35
C THR A 28 -9.23 0.18 8.24
N LEU A 29 -7.95 0.23 7.87
CA LEU A 29 -6.89 -0.42 8.66
C LEU A 29 -6.65 0.25 10.01
N PHE A 30 -6.63 1.58 10.07
CA PHE A 30 -6.18 2.27 11.28
C PHE A 30 -7.32 2.74 12.19
N VAL A 31 -8.48 3.07 11.63
CA VAL A 31 -9.65 3.51 12.42
C VAL A 31 -10.58 2.33 12.71
N VAL A 32 -11.01 1.60 11.69
CA VAL A 32 -12.00 0.52 11.85
C VAL A 32 -11.37 -0.74 12.47
N ARG A 33 -10.17 -1.11 12.04
CA ARG A 33 -9.46 -2.31 12.53
C ARG A 33 -8.50 -2.04 13.70
N GLY A 34 -8.31 -0.77 14.09
CA GLY A 34 -7.62 -0.41 15.33
C GLY A 34 -6.09 -0.51 15.31
N HIS A 35 -5.44 -0.44 14.14
CA HIS A 35 -3.98 -0.57 14.04
C HIS A 35 -3.20 0.74 14.26
N ALA A 36 -3.87 1.87 14.56
CA ALA A 36 -3.23 3.20 14.63
C ALA A 36 -2.15 3.31 15.73
N ASP A 37 -2.37 2.62 16.86
CA ASP A 37 -1.47 2.67 18.02
C ASP A 37 -0.29 1.69 17.92
N THR A 38 -0.27 0.82 16.90
CA THR A 38 0.75 -0.22 16.76
C THR A 38 1.56 -0.08 15.47
N VAL A 39 0.95 0.46 14.41
CA VAL A 39 1.62 0.74 13.12
C VAL A 39 2.08 2.19 13.08
N ARG A 40 3.37 2.39 12.81
CA ARG A 40 3.98 3.73 12.64
C ARG A 40 3.90 4.19 11.19
N LEU A 41 4.26 3.32 10.25
CA LEU A 41 4.25 3.57 8.81
C LEU A 41 3.80 2.31 8.10
N TYR A 42 3.19 2.49 6.93
CA TYR A 42 2.87 1.39 6.04
C TYR A 42 2.98 1.83 4.59
N GLN A 43 3.18 0.86 3.70
CA GLN A 43 3.12 1.04 2.26
C GLN A 43 2.58 -0.22 1.62
N ILE A 44 1.69 -0.05 0.65
CA ILE A 44 1.12 -1.13 -0.13
C ILE A 44 1.59 -0.94 -1.57
N VAL A 45 2.25 -1.96 -2.09
CA VAL A 45 2.77 -1.99 -3.45
C VAL A 45 2.00 -3.05 -4.22
N GLN A 46 1.44 -2.68 -5.36
CA GLN A 46 0.91 -3.65 -6.30
C GLN A 46 2.06 -4.23 -7.12
N GLU A 47 2.35 -5.52 -6.93
CA GLU A 47 3.36 -6.23 -7.71
C GLU A 47 2.75 -6.79 -9.01
N ALA A 48 1.48 -7.19 -8.95
CA ALA A 48 0.68 -7.66 -10.09
C ALA A 48 -0.82 -7.34 -9.86
N PRO A 49 -1.70 -7.45 -10.88
CA PRO A 49 -3.13 -7.19 -10.74
C PRO A 49 -3.82 -7.93 -9.58
N ASP A 50 -3.29 -9.08 -9.19
CA ASP A 50 -3.76 -10.01 -8.17
C ASP A 50 -2.77 -10.20 -7.01
N ARG A 51 -1.71 -9.36 -6.92
CA ARG A 51 -0.67 -9.47 -5.88
C ARG A 51 -0.30 -8.13 -5.27
N LEU A 52 -0.42 -8.04 -3.95
CA LEU A 52 -0.03 -6.89 -3.15
C LEU A 52 1.11 -7.27 -2.19
N ARG A 53 2.05 -6.34 -2.02
CA ARG A 53 3.05 -6.37 -0.95
C ARG A 53 2.78 -5.27 0.04
N LEU A 54 2.59 -5.65 1.30
CA LEU A 54 2.41 -4.76 2.44
C LEU A 54 3.72 -4.66 3.21
N ARG A 55 4.23 -3.44 3.34
CA ARG A 55 5.35 -3.09 4.22
C ARG A 55 4.81 -2.42 5.46
N VAL A 56 5.25 -2.86 6.63
CA VAL A 56 4.80 -2.30 7.91
C VAL A 56 5.98 -1.97 8.80
N VAL A 57 6.03 -0.73 9.28
CA VAL A 57 6.90 -0.30 10.36
C VAL A 57 6.07 -0.26 11.63
N LEU A 58 6.41 -1.11 12.60
CA LEU A 58 5.70 -1.21 13.87
C LEU A 58 6.33 -0.27 14.91
N ARG A 59 5.52 0.23 15.85
CA ARG A 59 5.98 1.17 16.90
C ARG A 59 6.83 0.50 17.97
N HIS A 60 6.56 -0.76 18.29
CA HIS A 60 7.17 -1.48 19.42
C HIS A 60 8.14 -2.58 18.98
N GLY A 61 8.69 -2.46 17.78
CA GLY A 61 9.55 -3.49 17.17
C GLY A 61 8.76 -4.59 16.48
N ARG A 62 9.45 -5.66 16.11
CA ARG A 62 8.88 -6.77 15.33
C ARG A 62 7.84 -7.55 16.16
N ASP A 63 6.64 -7.69 15.59
CA ASP A 63 5.55 -8.53 16.10
C ASP A 63 4.91 -9.22 14.89
N ASP A 64 5.22 -10.51 14.72
CA ASP A 64 4.78 -11.28 13.56
C ASP A 64 3.26 -11.56 13.61
N ALA A 65 2.68 -11.73 14.80
CA ALA A 65 1.24 -11.93 14.95
C ALA A 65 0.44 -10.65 14.63
N LEU A 66 0.98 -9.48 14.97
CA LEU A 66 0.41 -8.21 14.50
C LEU A 66 0.56 -8.06 12.98
N LEU A 67 1.73 -8.39 12.42
CA LEU A 67 1.95 -8.31 10.98
C LEU A 67 0.96 -9.18 10.19
N GLU A 68 0.71 -10.41 10.65
CA GLU A 68 -0.29 -11.31 10.08
C GLU A 68 -1.71 -10.75 10.18
N ARG A 69 -2.08 -10.13 11.31
CA ARG A 69 -3.39 -9.48 11.45
C ARG A 69 -3.59 -8.32 10.46
N VAL A 70 -2.59 -7.44 10.33
CA VAL A 70 -2.67 -6.33 9.36
C VAL A 70 -2.74 -6.86 7.92
N ARG A 71 -2.00 -7.93 7.61
CA ARG A 71 -2.08 -8.63 6.31
C ARG A 71 -3.49 -9.12 6.04
N ASP A 72 -4.11 -9.81 7.00
CA ASP A 72 -5.43 -10.42 6.86
C ASP A 72 -6.52 -9.37 6.67
N ASP A 73 -6.43 -8.27 7.42
CA ASP A 73 -7.34 -7.15 7.25
C ASP A 73 -7.18 -6.50 5.86
N LEU A 74 -5.95 -6.35 5.36
CA LEU A 74 -5.72 -5.87 4.00
C LEU A 74 -6.25 -6.86 2.96
N ALA A 75 -6.08 -8.17 3.15
CA ALA A 75 -6.60 -9.20 2.25
C ALA A 75 -8.14 -9.16 2.20
N ALA A 76 -8.80 -8.97 3.36
CA ALA A 76 -10.24 -8.77 3.43
C ALA A 76 -10.70 -7.52 2.67
N ILE A 77 -9.92 -6.43 2.73
CA ILE A 77 -10.17 -5.22 1.95
C ILE A 77 -9.94 -5.46 0.45
N ALA A 78 -8.88 -6.17 0.06
CA ALA A 78 -8.57 -6.43 -1.35
C ALA A 78 -9.61 -7.35 -2.00
N GLY A 79 -10.14 -8.31 -1.25
CA GLY A 79 -11.13 -9.27 -1.70
C GLY A 79 -10.52 -10.60 -2.16
N PRO A 80 -11.37 -11.57 -2.51
CA PRO A 80 -10.93 -12.91 -2.89
C PRO A 80 -10.07 -12.87 -4.16
N GLY A 81 -9.11 -13.80 -4.23
CA GLY A 81 -8.21 -13.93 -5.39
C GLY A 81 -7.07 -12.93 -5.42
N VAL A 82 -6.87 -12.13 -4.37
CA VAL A 82 -5.68 -11.26 -4.21
C VAL A 82 -4.73 -11.86 -3.19
N LEU A 83 -3.50 -12.15 -3.61
CA LEU A 83 -2.42 -12.56 -2.72
C LEU A 83 -1.83 -11.33 -2.02
N VAL A 84 -1.85 -11.32 -0.69
CA VAL A 84 -1.19 -10.27 0.11
C VAL A 84 0.01 -10.87 0.82
N LEU A 85 1.20 -10.36 0.50
CA LEU A 85 2.45 -10.68 1.18
C LEU A 85 2.79 -9.54 2.14
N ALA A 86 3.08 -9.83 3.41
CA ALA A 86 3.43 -8.82 4.39
C ALA A 86 4.89 -8.96 4.84
N GLU A 87 5.58 -7.83 4.98
CA GLU A 87 6.92 -7.76 5.54
C GLU A 87 7.01 -6.69 6.62
N HIS A 88 7.74 -7.00 7.69
CA HIS A 88 8.19 -6.00 8.64
C HIS A 88 9.33 -5.19 8.01
N SER A 89 9.35 -3.88 8.23
CA SER A 89 10.43 -2.99 7.80
C SER A 89 10.80 -2.04 8.93
N ASP A 90 12.08 -1.69 9.02
CA ASP A 90 12.55 -0.70 10.02
C ASP A 90 12.22 0.74 9.61
N ASP A 91 12.15 1.02 8.30
CA ASP A 91 11.73 2.29 7.73
C ASP A 91 11.13 2.11 6.33
N ILE A 92 10.41 3.12 5.85
CA ILE A 92 9.96 3.24 4.46
C ILE A 92 10.52 4.54 3.90
N PRO A 93 11.52 4.52 3.01
CA PRO A 93 12.20 5.75 2.59
C PRO A 93 11.28 6.68 1.79
N LEU A 94 11.59 7.97 1.82
CA LEU A 94 10.98 8.95 0.91
C LEU A 94 11.43 8.68 -0.52
N GLU A 95 10.55 8.93 -1.49
CA GLU A 95 10.94 8.95 -2.90
C GLU A 95 11.69 10.24 -3.25
N ARG A 96 12.32 10.28 -4.45
CA ARG A 96 13.03 11.48 -4.96
C ARG A 96 12.17 12.74 -4.96
N SER A 97 10.85 12.60 -5.04
CA SER A 97 9.88 13.70 -4.96
C SER A 97 9.70 14.27 -3.54
N GLY A 98 10.34 13.68 -2.52
CA GLY A 98 10.14 13.99 -1.11
C GLY A 98 8.87 13.38 -0.52
N LYS A 99 8.08 12.62 -1.31
CA LYS A 99 6.83 12.01 -0.86
C LYS A 99 7.05 10.57 -0.39
N ARG A 100 6.17 10.12 0.52
CA ARG A 100 6.05 8.73 0.94
C ARG A 100 4.68 8.22 0.50
N PRO A 101 4.52 7.76 -0.75
CA PRO A 101 3.24 7.22 -1.18
C PRO A 101 2.90 5.99 -0.36
N VAL A 102 1.68 5.95 0.16
CA VAL A 102 1.13 4.81 0.88
C VAL A 102 0.63 3.73 -0.08
N LEU A 103 0.14 4.11 -1.28
CA LEU A 103 -0.22 3.14 -2.32
C LEU A 103 0.66 3.34 -3.56
N LYS A 104 1.31 2.26 -4.00
CA LYS A 104 2.11 2.24 -5.23
C LYS A 104 1.52 1.25 -6.20
N ALA A 105 0.94 1.74 -7.28
CA ALA A 105 0.53 0.89 -8.39
C ALA A 105 1.77 0.28 -9.07
N CYS A 106 1.61 -0.91 -9.64
CA CYS A 106 2.61 -1.46 -10.54
C CYS A 106 2.81 -0.46 -11.68
N ALA A 107 4.07 -0.07 -11.95
CA ALA A 107 4.36 0.75 -13.11
C ALA A 107 4.03 -0.10 -14.34
N THR A 108 2.87 0.13 -14.96
CA THR A 108 2.60 -0.35 -16.31
C THR A 108 3.72 0.21 -17.18
N GLY A 109 4.56 -0.69 -17.70
CA GLY A 109 5.94 -0.40 -18.09
C GLY A 109 6.14 0.94 -18.81
N SER A 110 6.97 1.80 -18.22
CA SER A 110 7.84 2.63 -19.04
C SER A 110 9.13 1.84 -19.19
N THR A 111 9.19 1.03 -20.24
CA THR A 111 10.44 0.47 -20.73
C THR A 111 11.32 1.64 -21.14
N SER A 112 12.12 2.19 -20.22
CA SER A 112 13.34 2.88 -20.63
C SER A 112 14.34 1.81 -21.05
N LEU A 113 14.14 1.35 -22.29
CA LEU A 113 15.17 0.73 -23.08
C LEU A 113 16.25 1.82 -23.27
N HIS A 114 17.23 1.91 -22.36
CA HIS A 114 18.51 2.50 -22.74
C HIS A 114 19.18 1.49 -23.64
N ALA A 115 18.94 1.66 -24.93
CA ALA A 115 19.74 1.06 -25.98
C ALA A 115 21.17 1.57 -25.83
N ARG A 116 22.07 0.61 -25.63
CA ARG A 116 23.50 0.57 -26.02
C ARG A 116 24.37 1.77 -25.70
#